data_AF-C7MEP6-F1
#
_entry.id   AF-C7MEP6-F1
#
_cell.length_a   1.000
_cell.length_b   1.000
_cell.length_c   1.000
_cell.angle_alpha   90.00
_cell.angle_beta   90.00
_cell.angle_gamma   90.00
#
_symmetry.space_group_name_H-M   'P 1'
#
loop_
_entity.id
_entity.type
_entity.pdbx_description
1 polymer ?
#
loop_
_entity_poly.entity_id
_entity_poly.type
_entity_poly.pdbx_seq_one_letter_code
_entity_poly.pdbx_strand_id
1 'polypeptide(L)'
;MKVPSTSKVRNSIVAVSFAAVLALTGCSGDQAAESGASDQGGQAPAASDGGGSPLGADGSGEQEMPEADVSDVPDVVATVNGEDISKDEFTQIYESQFQQMAMQQQSTGEEVDQAALKQQVAEQLVDNHLLLQGASEAGIEPTDEDIDATLEEIAQQNGLGSADEVVSTLEQQGMSEEDVREDAASQHMLTAYIEQEADIEEPSEEELQAQYDQLVEQQSQAGGESSEVPPFEDVQDQLAQQTVAQQQNEAATTLAGELRESGDVTINL
;
A
#
# COMPACT_ATOMS: atom_id res chain seq x y z
N MET A 1 49.25 2.66 -9.94
CA MET A 1 48.83 2.84 -8.55
C MET A 1 47.32 2.78 -8.52
N LYS A 2 46.76 1.78 -7.85
CA LYS A 2 45.32 1.53 -7.75
C LYS A 2 45.02 1.62 -6.25
N VAL A 3 44.19 2.56 -5.86
CA VAL A 3 43.75 2.74 -4.46
C VAL A 3 42.44 1.97 -4.32
N PRO A 4 42.30 1.08 -3.32
CA PRO A 4 40.99 0.54 -2.98
C PRO A 4 40.29 1.51 -2.03
N SER A 5 39.08 1.94 -2.38
CA SER A 5 38.16 2.63 -1.47
C SER A 5 37.35 1.56 -0.74
N THR A 6 37.50 1.49 0.57
CA THR A 6 36.63 0.71 1.46
C THR A 6 35.71 1.70 2.15
N SER A 7 34.46 1.78 1.70
CA SER A 7 33.37 2.40 2.45
C SER A 7 32.70 1.30 3.27
N LYS A 8 32.70 1.44 4.60
CA LYS A 8 31.94 0.59 5.51
C LYS A 8 30.55 1.22 5.64
N VAL A 9 29.54 0.57 5.08
CA VAL A 9 28.14 0.88 5.36
C VAL A 9 27.87 0.48 6.82
N ARG A 10 27.31 1.41 7.59
CA ARG A 10 26.84 1.18 8.97
C ARG A 10 25.32 1.05 8.90
N ASN A 11 24.79 -0.16 8.93
CA ASN A 11 23.36 -0.40 9.17
C ASN A 11 22.95 0.34 10.45
N SER A 12 22.05 1.31 10.30
CA SER A 12 21.44 2.01 11.43
C SER A 12 19.94 1.77 11.35
N ILE A 13 19.48 0.98 12.31
CA ILE A 13 18.10 0.59 12.59
C ILE A 13 17.28 1.83 12.94
N VAL A 14 16.12 2.05 12.29
CA VAL A 14 15.12 3.04 12.74
C VAL A 14 13.71 2.45 12.62
N ALA A 15 13.13 2.15 13.79
CA ALA A 15 11.76 1.68 13.96
C ALA A 15 10.77 2.86 13.85
N VAL A 16 9.74 2.69 13.02
CA VAL A 16 8.61 3.63 12.90
C VAL A 16 7.47 3.14 13.80
N SER A 17 6.86 4.04 14.56
CA SER A 17 5.65 3.77 15.34
C SER A 17 4.66 4.89 15.10
N PHE A 18 3.65 4.65 14.27
CA PHE A 18 2.55 5.59 14.06
C PHE A 18 1.29 5.11 14.80
N ALA A 19 0.96 5.78 15.91
CA ALA A 19 -0.36 5.68 16.51
C ALA A 19 -0.76 7.02 17.13
N ALA A 20 -1.65 7.76 16.46
CA ALA A 20 -2.54 8.74 17.10
C ALA A 20 -3.73 9.09 16.19
N VAL A 21 -4.83 8.32 16.32
CA VAL A 21 -6.14 8.69 15.78
C VAL A 21 -6.73 9.79 16.67
N LEU A 22 -6.90 10.99 16.11
CA LEU A 22 -7.62 12.10 16.72
C LEU A 22 -9.14 11.87 16.57
N ALA A 23 -9.80 11.52 17.68
CA ALA A 23 -11.25 11.45 17.75
C ALA A 23 -11.86 12.86 17.86
N LEU A 24 -12.54 13.31 16.81
CA LEU A 24 -13.43 14.47 16.86
C LEU A 24 -14.79 14.07 17.46
N THR A 25 -14.87 14.02 18.78
CA THR A 25 -16.17 14.02 19.48
C THR A 25 -16.64 15.45 19.73
N GLY A 26 -17.66 15.85 18.97
CA GLY A 26 -18.41 17.07 19.22
C GLY A 26 -19.13 17.04 20.57
N CYS A 27 -18.95 18.11 21.33
CA CYS A 27 -19.72 18.39 22.54
C CYS A 27 -21.18 18.68 22.20
N SER A 28 -22.09 17.78 22.56
CA SER A 28 -23.44 18.14 23.00
C SER A 28 -23.61 17.71 24.45
N GLY A 29 -23.24 18.60 25.36
CA GLY A 29 -23.60 18.47 26.76
C GLY A 29 -25.03 18.95 26.96
N ASP A 30 -25.91 18.09 27.48
CA ASP A 30 -26.78 18.49 28.59
C ASP A 30 -27.20 17.27 29.43
N GLN A 31 -26.61 17.23 30.63
CA GLN A 31 -27.25 17.03 31.93
C GLN A 31 -27.83 15.66 32.35
N ALA A 32 -27.24 15.19 33.44
CA ALA A 32 -27.62 14.06 34.28
C ALA A 32 -29.00 14.20 34.95
N ALA A 33 -29.66 13.08 35.24
CA ALA A 33 -30.31 12.82 36.52
C ALA A 33 -30.72 11.35 36.68
N GLU A 34 -30.58 10.89 37.92
CA GLU A 34 -30.83 9.54 38.45
C GLU A 34 -32.31 9.12 38.52
N SER A 35 -32.54 7.80 38.56
CA SER A 35 -33.59 7.02 39.25
C SER A 35 -33.93 5.79 38.40
N GLY A 36 -34.22 4.59 38.87
CA GLY A 36 -34.56 4.03 40.17
C GLY A 36 -34.99 2.56 39.90
N ALA A 37 -34.96 1.74 40.95
CA ALA A 37 -35.06 0.28 40.98
C ALA A 37 -36.27 -0.42 40.30
N SER A 38 -36.17 -1.76 40.31
CA SER A 38 -37.22 -2.83 40.27
C SER A 38 -37.78 -3.22 38.89
N ASP A 39 -38.17 -4.45 38.56
CA ASP A 39 -38.19 -5.81 39.15
C ASP A 39 -38.97 -6.71 38.14
N GLN A 40 -38.75 -8.04 38.15
CA GLN A 40 -39.51 -9.10 37.45
C GLN A 40 -39.55 -9.07 35.89
N GLY A 41 -39.50 -10.18 35.14
CA GLY A 41 -39.85 -11.56 35.41
C GLY A 41 -40.89 -12.04 34.39
N GLY A 42 -40.46 -12.78 33.35
CA GLY A 42 -41.25 -13.82 32.68
C GLY A 42 -42.34 -13.44 31.67
N GLN A 43 -42.43 -14.31 30.66
CA GLN A 43 -43.57 -14.66 29.79
C GLN A 43 -43.74 -13.93 28.45
N ALA A 44 -43.55 -14.70 27.38
CA ALA A 44 -44.22 -14.51 26.10
C ALA A 44 -45.75 -14.63 26.26
N PRO A 45 -46.54 -13.99 25.41
CA PRO A 45 -47.26 -14.81 24.43
C PRO A 45 -47.51 -14.15 23.06
N ALA A 46 -47.72 -15.06 22.10
CA ALA A 46 -48.73 -15.05 21.03
C ALA A 46 -48.73 -13.97 19.93
N ALA A 47 -48.82 -14.53 18.72
CA ALA A 47 -49.19 -13.89 17.47
C ALA A 47 -50.51 -13.09 17.55
N SER A 48 -50.53 -11.95 16.87
CA SER A 48 -51.73 -11.36 16.29
C SER A 48 -51.43 -10.99 14.84
N ASP A 49 -52.14 -11.67 13.95
CA ASP A 49 -52.39 -11.26 12.58
C ASP A 49 -53.15 -9.91 12.59
N GLY A 50 -52.90 -9.08 11.57
CA GLY A 50 -53.48 -7.74 11.47
C GLY A 50 -52.76 -6.87 10.45
N GLY A 51 -53.13 -7.02 9.17
CA GLY A 51 -52.59 -6.26 8.06
C GLY A 51 -52.55 -4.74 8.30
N GLY A 52 -51.39 -4.17 8.01
CA GLY A 52 -51.17 -2.74 7.80
C GLY A 52 -50.30 -2.58 6.57
N SER A 53 -50.74 -1.73 5.65
CA SER A 53 -50.07 -1.40 4.38
C SER A 53 -48.56 -1.22 4.49
N PRO A 54 -47.77 -1.57 3.46
CA PRO A 54 -46.37 -1.15 3.40
C PRO A 54 -46.36 0.38 3.28
N LEU A 55 -46.06 1.05 4.39
CA LEU A 55 -45.58 2.42 4.35
C LEU A 55 -44.21 2.36 3.67
N GLY A 56 -44.12 3.00 2.52
CA GLY A 56 -42.86 3.19 1.81
C GLY A 56 -41.84 3.86 2.73
N ALA A 57 -40.74 3.16 2.94
CA ALA A 57 -39.44 3.79 3.15
C ALA A 57 -38.76 3.78 1.79
N ASP A 58 -38.93 4.89 1.08
CA ASP A 58 -38.24 5.23 -0.16
C ASP A 58 -36.77 5.52 0.19
N GLY A 59 -35.86 4.68 -0.32
CA GLY A 59 -34.52 5.06 -0.74
C GLY A 59 -33.50 5.44 0.33
N SER A 60 -33.09 4.51 1.20
CA SER A 60 -31.65 4.39 1.43
C SER A 60 -31.11 3.63 0.23
N GLY A 61 -30.57 4.35 -0.75
CA GLY A 61 -29.77 3.71 -1.78
C GLY A 61 -28.55 3.13 -1.08
N GLU A 62 -28.58 1.85 -0.72
CA GLU A 62 -27.36 1.06 -0.68
C GLU A 62 -26.77 1.19 -2.08
N GLN A 63 -25.87 2.16 -2.26
CA GLN A 63 -25.05 2.24 -3.45
C GLN A 63 -24.21 0.97 -3.42
N GLU A 64 -24.63 -0.04 -4.19
CA GLU A 64 -23.81 -1.22 -4.45
C GLU A 64 -22.45 -0.71 -4.90
N MET A 65 -21.40 -1.11 -4.18
CA MET A 65 -20.05 -0.75 -4.59
C MET A 65 -19.84 -1.36 -5.98
N PRO A 66 -19.26 -0.59 -6.93
CA PRO A 66 -18.95 -1.15 -8.22
C PRO A 66 -18.03 -2.36 -8.03
N GLU A 67 -18.26 -3.40 -8.82
CA GLU A 67 -17.48 -4.63 -8.80
C GLU A 67 -16.38 -4.57 -9.87
N ALA A 68 -15.25 -5.20 -9.58
CA ALA A 68 -14.14 -5.33 -10.53
C ALA A 68 -14.56 -6.30 -11.66
N ASP A 69 -14.44 -5.88 -12.92
CA ASP A 69 -14.72 -6.74 -14.06
C ASP A 69 -13.43 -7.42 -14.54
N VAL A 70 -13.35 -8.74 -14.40
CA VAL A 70 -12.22 -9.56 -14.89
C VAL A 70 -12.65 -10.55 -16.00
N SER A 71 -13.83 -10.37 -16.56
CA SER A 71 -14.43 -11.34 -17.50
C SER A 71 -13.75 -11.36 -18.87
N ASP A 72 -13.17 -10.25 -19.28
CA ASP A 72 -12.42 -10.02 -20.52
C ASP A 72 -10.91 -10.28 -20.40
N VAL A 73 -10.40 -10.47 -19.18
CA VAL A 73 -8.98 -10.74 -18.92
C VAL A 73 -8.62 -12.15 -19.46
N PRO A 74 -7.63 -12.28 -20.36
CA PRO A 74 -7.18 -13.56 -20.91
C PRO A 74 -6.44 -14.40 -19.85
N ASP A 75 -6.28 -15.70 -20.10
CA ASP A 75 -5.54 -16.62 -19.19
C ASP A 75 -4.06 -16.22 -19.05
N VAL A 76 -3.46 -15.70 -20.14
CA VAL A 76 -2.11 -15.13 -20.18
C VAL A 76 -2.23 -13.64 -20.46
N VAL A 77 -1.98 -12.83 -19.45
CA VAL A 77 -2.13 -11.37 -19.51
C VAL A 77 -0.94 -10.73 -20.21
N ALA A 78 0.26 -11.23 -19.97
CA ALA A 78 1.46 -10.80 -20.66
C ALA A 78 2.49 -11.93 -20.72
N THR A 79 3.50 -11.79 -21.58
CA THR A 79 4.68 -12.65 -21.64
C THR A 79 5.92 -11.76 -21.59
N VAL A 80 6.85 -12.06 -20.69
CA VAL A 80 8.10 -11.33 -20.45
C VAL A 80 9.28 -12.28 -20.59
N ASN A 81 10.08 -12.12 -21.64
CA ASN A 81 11.23 -12.97 -21.97
C ASN A 81 10.90 -14.48 -22.02
N GLY A 82 9.65 -14.80 -22.38
CA GLY A 82 9.15 -16.18 -22.47
C GLY A 82 8.53 -16.72 -21.18
N GLU A 83 8.44 -15.91 -20.12
CA GLU A 83 7.69 -16.20 -18.90
C GLU A 83 6.30 -15.55 -18.96
N ASP A 84 5.25 -16.30 -18.64
CA ASP A 84 3.87 -15.84 -18.75
C ASP A 84 3.37 -15.25 -17.43
N ILE A 85 2.79 -14.06 -17.49
CA ILE A 85 2.03 -13.44 -16.40
C ILE A 85 0.60 -13.94 -16.49
N SER A 86 0.16 -14.65 -15.46
CA SER A 86 -1.13 -15.33 -15.43
C SER A 86 -2.29 -14.38 -15.12
N LYS A 87 -3.50 -14.81 -15.48
CA LYS A 87 -4.73 -14.13 -15.07
C LYS A 87 -4.88 -14.03 -13.55
N ASP A 88 -4.48 -15.06 -12.82
CA ASP A 88 -4.68 -15.13 -11.36
C ASP A 88 -3.82 -14.07 -10.66
N GLU A 89 -2.53 -14.00 -11.02
CA GLU A 89 -1.60 -12.96 -10.56
C GLU A 89 -2.11 -11.56 -10.90
N PHE A 90 -2.54 -11.35 -12.14
CA PHE A 90 -3.11 -10.07 -12.56
C PHE A 90 -4.35 -9.69 -11.75
N THR A 91 -5.25 -10.65 -11.56
CA THR A 91 -6.56 -10.44 -10.91
C THR A 91 -6.37 -10.05 -9.45
N GLN A 92 -5.45 -10.70 -8.73
CA GLN A 92 -5.13 -10.37 -7.34
C GLN A 92 -4.72 -8.90 -7.17
N ILE A 93 -3.83 -8.42 -8.04
CA ILE A 93 -3.35 -7.03 -7.99
C ILE A 93 -4.43 -6.05 -8.49
N TYR A 94 -5.13 -6.39 -9.57
CA TYR A 94 -6.18 -5.57 -10.15
C TYR A 94 -7.34 -5.33 -9.20
N GLU A 95 -7.86 -6.39 -8.55
CA GLU A 95 -8.98 -6.28 -7.63
C GLU A 95 -8.63 -5.43 -6.41
N SER A 96 -7.43 -5.59 -5.86
CA SER A 96 -6.94 -4.77 -4.75
C SER A 96 -6.86 -3.28 -5.12
N GLN A 97 -6.24 -2.95 -6.27
CA GLN A 97 -6.17 -1.56 -6.74
C GLN A 97 -7.55 -0.99 -7.09
N PHE A 98 -8.42 -1.79 -7.69
CA PHE A 98 -9.78 -1.38 -8.02
C PHE A 98 -10.60 -1.06 -6.76
N GLN A 99 -10.52 -1.89 -5.72
CA GLN A 99 -11.20 -1.62 -4.45
C GLN A 99 -10.73 -0.30 -3.82
N GLN A 100 -9.43 -0.02 -3.86
CA GLN A 100 -8.88 1.25 -3.38
C GLN A 100 -9.44 2.45 -4.17
N MET A 101 -9.47 2.35 -5.50
CA MET A 101 -10.01 3.40 -6.37
C MET A 101 -11.53 3.56 -6.23
N ALA A 102 -12.27 2.46 -6.02
CA ALA A 102 -13.72 2.49 -5.77
C ALA A 102 -14.06 3.21 -4.45
N MET A 103 -13.25 3.01 -3.39
CA MET A 103 -13.39 3.79 -2.15
C MET A 103 -13.12 5.28 -2.38
N GLN A 104 -12.15 5.63 -3.23
CA GLN A 104 -11.88 7.02 -3.60
C GLN A 104 -13.02 7.63 -4.41
N GLN A 105 -13.60 6.89 -5.35
CA GLN A 105 -14.79 7.31 -6.11
C GLN A 105 -15.95 7.71 -5.19
N GLN A 106 -16.16 7.01 -4.06
CA GLN A 106 -17.21 7.42 -3.11
C GLN A 106 -16.98 8.82 -2.54
N SER A 107 -15.73 9.26 -2.47
CA SER A 107 -15.35 10.58 -1.95
C SER A 107 -15.32 11.66 -3.04
N THR A 108 -14.85 11.31 -4.25
CA THR A 108 -14.66 12.26 -5.37
C THR A 108 -15.84 12.32 -6.35
N GLY A 109 -16.62 11.24 -6.44
CA GLY A 109 -17.66 11.03 -7.43
C GLY A 109 -17.14 10.66 -8.83
N GLU A 110 -15.83 10.49 -9.01
CA GLU A 110 -15.21 10.17 -10.30
C GLU A 110 -15.21 8.66 -10.56
N GLU A 111 -15.76 8.22 -11.69
CA GLU A 111 -15.80 6.80 -12.03
C GLU A 111 -14.42 6.23 -12.35
N VAL A 112 -14.15 5.03 -11.84
CA VAL A 112 -12.92 4.31 -12.13
C VAL A 112 -12.94 3.82 -13.58
N ASP A 113 -11.99 4.29 -14.38
CA ASP A 113 -11.75 3.74 -15.72
C ASP A 113 -11.07 2.37 -15.58
N GLN A 114 -11.91 1.33 -15.56
CA GLN A 114 -11.45 -0.05 -15.39
C GLN A 114 -10.50 -0.49 -16.51
N ALA A 115 -10.68 -0.01 -17.75
CA ALA A 115 -9.82 -0.41 -18.87
C ALA A 115 -8.42 0.22 -18.71
N ALA A 116 -8.36 1.51 -18.35
CA ALA A 116 -7.10 2.17 -18.02
C ALA A 116 -6.41 1.51 -16.82
N LEU A 117 -7.16 1.16 -15.78
CA LEU A 117 -6.62 0.48 -14.60
C LEU A 117 -6.07 -0.91 -14.96
N LYS A 118 -6.76 -1.70 -15.78
CA LYS A 118 -6.26 -3.01 -16.23
C LYS A 118 -4.94 -2.86 -16.99
N GLN A 119 -4.88 -1.91 -17.92
CA GLN A 119 -3.65 -1.63 -18.67
C GLN A 119 -2.50 -1.24 -17.73
N GLN A 120 -2.75 -0.34 -16.78
CA GLN A 120 -1.76 0.07 -15.79
C GLN A 120 -1.25 -1.11 -14.94
N VAL A 121 -2.14 -1.98 -14.47
CA VAL A 121 -1.76 -3.16 -13.68
C VAL A 121 -0.92 -4.13 -14.50
N ALA A 122 -1.27 -4.39 -15.77
CA ALA A 122 -0.47 -5.25 -16.63
C ALA A 122 0.92 -4.67 -16.91
N GLU A 123 1.01 -3.36 -17.17
CA GLU A 123 2.29 -2.67 -17.33
C GLU A 123 3.16 -2.77 -16.08
N GLN A 124 2.57 -2.55 -14.90
CA GLN A 124 3.26 -2.67 -13.62
C GLN A 124 3.76 -4.10 -13.36
N LEU A 125 2.96 -5.12 -13.66
CA LEU A 125 3.37 -6.52 -13.51
C LEU A 125 4.52 -6.87 -14.46
N VAL A 126 4.43 -6.43 -15.72
CA VAL A 126 5.53 -6.58 -16.68
C VAL A 126 6.82 -5.93 -16.16
N ASP A 127 6.72 -4.71 -15.63
CA ASP A 127 7.87 -3.99 -15.10
C ASP A 127 8.47 -4.70 -13.88
N ASN A 128 7.64 -5.23 -12.99
CA ASN A 128 8.10 -6.01 -11.85
C ASN A 128 8.82 -7.30 -12.30
N HIS A 129 8.21 -8.06 -13.22
CA HIS A 129 8.82 -9.26 -13.80
C HIS A 129 10.18 -8.97 -14.45
N LEU A 130 10.28 -7.89 -15.23
CA LEU A 130 11.55 -7.47 -15.82
C LEU A 130 12.60 -7.16 -14.75
N LEU A 131 12.24 -6.41 -13.71
CA LEU A 131 13.15 -6.05 -12.62
C LEU A 131 13.61 -7.29 -11.84
N LEU A 132 12.72 -8.25 -11.56
CA LEU A 132 13.07 -9.51 -10.90
C LEU A 132 14.00 -10.38 -11.76
N GLN A 133 13.75 -10.45 -13.07
CA GLN A 133 14.66 -11.11 -14.01
C GLN A 133 16.02 -10.42 -14.02
N GLY A 134 16.05 -9.08 -14.05
CA GLY A 134 17.27 -8.28 -13.96
C GLY A 134 18.04 -8.53 -12.66
N ALA A 135 17.35 -8.60 -11.53
CA ALA A 135 17.93 -8.93 -10.22
C ALA A 135 18.59 -10.32 -10.23
N SER A 136 17.88 -11.32 -10.78
CA SER A 136 18.40 -12.68 -10.94
C SER A 136 19.63 -12.74 -11.85
N GLU A 137 19.61 -12.03 -12.97
CA GLU A 137 20.76 -11.91 -13.89
C GLU A 137 21.96 -11.20 -13.26
N ALA A 138 21.71 -10.24 -12.37
CA ALA A 138 22.72 -9.56 -11.57
C ALA A 138 23.31 -10.46 -10.45
N GLY A 139 22.75 -11.65 -10.24
CA GLY A 139 23.20 -12.62 -9.24
C GLY A 139 22.67 -12.34 -7.83
N ILE A 140 21.55 -11.63 -7.72
CA ILE A 140 20.86 -11.38 -6.46
C ILE A 140 19.95 -12.58 -6.18
N GLU A 141 20.36 -13.39 -5.21
CA GLU A 141 19.61 -14.55 -4.73
C GLU A 141 19.30 -14.33 -3.23
N PRO A 142 18.02 -14.16 -2.85
CA PRO A 142 17.65 -13.89 -1.46
C PRO A 142 17.96 -15.12 -0.58
N THR A 143 18.62 -14.88 0.55
CA THR A 143 18.80 -15.90 1.59
C THR A 143 17.62 -15.89 2.56
N ASP A 144 17.48 -16.95 3.37
CA ASP A 144 16.46 -16.97 4.43
C ASP A 144 16.60 -15.79 5.40
N GLU A 145 17.84 -15.33 5.65
CA GLU A 145 18.12 -14.16 6.51
C GLU A 145 17.63 -12.86 5.86
N ASP A 146 17.78 -12.74 4.54
CA ASP A 146 17.29 -11.59 3.78
C ASP A 146 15.75 -11.54 3.79
N ILE A 147 15.10 -12.69 3.58
CA ILE A 147 13.64 -12.82 3.63
C ILE A 147 13.12 -12.46 5.02
N ASP A 148 13.74 -12.99 6.07
CA ASP A 148 13.34 -12.70 7.46
C ASP A 148 13.55 -11.21 7.78
N ALA A 149 14.64 -10.59 7.31
CA ALA A 149 14.89 -9.17 7.46
C ALA A 149 13.83 -8.31 6.76
N THR A 150 13.45 -8.66 5.53
CA THR A 150 12.36 -7.98 4.81
C THR A 150 11.03 -8.12 5.56
N LEU A 151 10.71 -9.30 6.09
CA LEU A 151 9.50 -9.49 6.91
C LEU A 151 9.55 -8.67 8.22
N GLU A 152 10.72 -8.54 8.85
CA GLU A 152 10.90 -7.68 10.03
C GLU A 152 10.72 -6.18 9.70
N GLU A 153 11.16 -5.74 8.52
CA GLU A 153 10.93 -4.38 8.04
C GLU A 153 9.44 -4.14 7.76
N ILE A 154 8.76 -5.09 7.11
CA ILE A 154 7.31 -5.04 6.90
C ILE A 154 6.57 -4.99 8.24
N ALA A 155 7.00 -5.78 9.22
CA ALA A 155 6.42 -5.78 10.56
C ALA A 155 6.52 -4.38 11.19
N GLN A 156 7.71 -3.78 11.17
CA GLN A 156 7.94 -2.44 11.72
C GLN A 156 7.09 -1.37 11.02
N GLN A 157 7.02 -1.41 9.69
CA GLN A 157 6.22 -0.46 8.90
C GLN A 157 4.71 -0.56 9.22
N ASN A 158 4.22 -1.76 9.52
CA ASN A 158 2.82 -2.00 9.82
C ASN A 158 2.49 -1.98 11.33
N GLY A 159 3.47 -1.66 12.18
CA GLY A 159 3.29 -1.63 13.64
C GLY A 159 3.05 -3.01 14.26
N LEU A 160 3.51 -4.07 13.59
CA LEU A 160 3.49 -5.45 14.06
C LEU A 160 4.77 -5.76 14.86
N GLY A 161 4.69 -6.74 15.76
CA GLY A 161 5.77 -7.06 16.69
C GLY A 161 6.92 -7.89 16.10
N SER A 162 6.68 -8.62 15.01
CA SER A 162 7.67 -9.53 14.42
C SER A 162 7.31 -9.99 12.99
N ALA A 163 8.29 -10.59 12.30
CA ALA A 163 8.08 -11.31 11.04
C ALA A 163 6.99 -12.41 11.16
N ASP A 164 7.00 -13.20 12.24
CA ASP A 164 5.96 -14.22 12.49
C ASP A 164 4.55 -13.62 12.56
N GLU A 165 4.41 -12.39 13.08
CA GLU A 165 3.12 -11.71 13.16
C GLU A 165 2.64 -11.23 11.79
N VAL A 166 3.57 -10.86 10.89
CA VAL A 166 3.27 -10.58 9.47
C VAL A 166 2.71 -11.84 8.81
N VAL A 167 3.44 -12.96 8.88
CA VAL A 167 3.02 -14.23 8.28
C VAL A 167 1.64 -14.66 8.80
N SER A 168 1.46 -14.71 10.12
CA SER A 168 0.18 -15.07 10.74
C SER A 168 -0.98 -14.15 10.34
N THR A 169 -0.72 -12.85 10.16
CA THR A 169 -1.74 -11.89 9.74
C THR A 169 -2.17 -12.13 8.30
N LEU A 170 -1.22 -12.38 7.39
CA LEU A 170 -1.50 -12.65 5.98
C LEU A 170 -2.11 -14.04 5.77
N GLU A 171 -1.74 -15.03 6.58
CA GLU A 171 -2.40 -16.35 6.60
C GLU A 171 -3.89 -16.25 6.96
N GLN A 172 -4.24 -15.39 7.92
CA GLN A 172 -5.63 -15.12 8.26
C GLN A 172 -6.41 -14.44 7.12
N GLN A 173 -5.70 -13.81 6.19
CA GLN A 173 -6.26 -13.19 4.98
C GLN A 173 -6.30 -14.17 3.79
N GLY A 174 -5.79 -15.39 3.95
CA GLY A 174 -5.89 -16.46 2.98
C GLY A 174 -4.64 -16.71 2.15
N MET A 175 -3.52 -16.05 2.44
CA MET A 175 -2.21 -16.33 1.82
C MET A 175 -1.53 -17.51 2.53
N SER A 176 -0.74 -18.32 1.84
CA SER A 176 0.07 -19.33 2.54
C SER A 176 1.38 -18.72 3.06
N GLU A 177 1.98 -19.33 4.09
CA GLU A 177 3.33 -18.93 4.55
C GLU A 177 4.36 -18.96 3.41
N GLU A 178 4.24 -19.92 2.49
CA GLU A 178 5.11 -20.03 1.31
C GLU A 178 4.96 -18.80 0.41
N ASP A 179 3.73 -18.41 0.07
CA ASP A 179 3.47 -17.22 -0.76
C ASP A 179 3.99 -15.95 -0.08
N VAL A 180 3.79 -15.80 1.23
CA VAL A 180 4.27 -14.63 1.99
C VAL A 180 5.80 -14.53 1.96
N ARG A 181 6.50 -15.66 2.06
CA ARG A 181 7.96 -15.68 1.99
C ARG A 181 8.47 -15.45 0.57
N GLU A 182 7.76 -15.92 -0.45
CA GLU A 182 8.08 -15.66 -1.86
C GLU A 182 7.89 -14.17 -2.23
N ASP A 183 6.83 -13.55 -1.73
CA ASP A 183 6.61 -12.10 -1.88
C ASP A 183 7.73 -11.30 -1.19
N ALA A 184 8.12 -11.69 0.03
CA ALA A 184 9.23 -11.06 0.74
C ALA A 184 10.58 -11.25 0.04
N ALA A 185 10.81 -12.44 -0.55
CA ALA A 185 12.00 -12.71 -1.37
C ALA A 185 12.04 -11.82 -2.61
N SER A 186 10.91 -11.69 -3.31
CA SER A 186 10.77 -10.83 -4.49
C SER A 186 10.97 -9.36 -4.14
N GLN A 187 10.41 -8.90 -3.02
CA GLN A 187 10.63 -7.55 -2.51
C GLN A 187 12.12 -7.29 -2.20
N HIS A 188 12.79 -8.23 -1.55
CA HIS A 188 14.23 -8.13 -1.29
C HIS A 188 15.02 -8.01 -2.59
N MET A 189 14.76 -8.90 -3.56
CA MET A 189 15.44 -8.89 -4.86
C MET A 189 15.27 -7.55 -5.58
N LEU A 190 14.04 -7.02 -5.59
CA LEU A 190 13.73 -5.74 -6.23
C LEU A 190 14.48 -4.59 -5.57
N THR A 191 14.40 -4.45 -4.23
CA THR A 191 15.10 -3.39 -3.49
C THR A 191 16.61 -3.49 -3.69
N ALA A 192 17.18 -4.69 -3.52
CA ALA A 192 18.62 -4.90 -3.68
C ALA A 192 19.10 -4.59 -5.11
N TYR A 193 18.30 -4.93 -6.12
CA TYR A 193 18.62 -4.62 -7.52
C TYR A 193 18.61 -3.12 -7.79
N ILE A 194 17.58 -2.42 -7.32
CA ILE A 194 17.48 -0.96 -7.46
C ILE A 194 18.67 -0.29 -6.75
N GLU A 195 19.00 -0.68 -5.53
CA GLU A 195 20.14 -0.12 -4.78
C GLU A 195 21.51 -0.46 -5.39
N GLN A 196 21.62 -1.60 -6.09
CA GLN A 196 22.85 -1.97 -6.79
C GLN A 196 23.06 -1.17 -8.07
N GLU A 197 22.00 -0.98 -8.86
CA GLU A 197 22.09 -0.38 -10.20
C GLU A 197 21.88 1.14 -10.19
N ALA A 198 21.20 1.68 -9.17
CA ALA A 198 20.94 3.11 -9.03
C ALA A 198 21.77 3.77 -7.92
N ASP A 199 22.12 5.03 -8.13
CA ASP A 199 22.84 5.85 -7.16
C ASP A 199 21.83 6.46 -6.18
N ILE A 200 21.39 5.66 -5.20
CA ILE A 200 20.47 6.09 -4.15
C ILE A 200 21.27 6.68 -2.99
N GLU A 201 21.19 7.99 -2.82
CA GLU A 201 21.88 8.71 -1.74
C GLU A 201 20.90 9.28 -0.71
N GLU A 202 21.30 9.26 0.55
CA GLU A 202 20.57 10.00 1.59
C GLU A 202 20.57 11.50 1.24
N PRO A 203 19.38 12.15 1.23
CA PRO A 203 19.30 13.56 0.91
C PRO A 203 20.05 14.41 1.93
N SER A 204 20.70 15.45 1.45
CA SER A 204 21.37 16.43 2.30
C SER A 204 20.36 17.22 3.14
N GLU A 205 20.81 17.74 4.29
CA GLU A 205 19.99 18.61 5.13
C GLU A 205 19.46 19.83 4.37
N GLU A 206 20.23 20.37 3.42
CA GLU A 206 19.81 21.49 2.57
C GLU A 206 18.64 21.10 1.65
N GLU A 207 18.67 19.92 1.05
CA GLU A 207 17.57 19.40 0.22
C GLU A 207 16.32 19.13 1.06
N LEU A 208 16.48 18.54 2.24
CA LEU A 208 15.38 18.29 3.17
C LEU A 208 14.76 19.60 3.65
N GLN A 209 15.57 20.61 3.95
CA GLN A 209 15.09 21.93 4.35
C GLN A 209 14.33 22.61 3.21
N ALA A 210 14.83 22.52 1.97
CA ALA A 210 14.14 23.05 0.80
C ALA A 210 12.78 22.37 0.55
N GLN A 211 12.71 21.04 0.71
CA GLN A 211 11.44 20.30 0.63
C GLN A 211 10.46 20.70 1.72
N TYR A 212 10.95 20.86 2.96
CA TYR A 212 10.13 21.35 4.08
C TYR A 212 9.57 22.75 3.82
N ASP A 213 10.41 23.67 3.36
CA ASP A 213 9.98 25.04 3.04
C ASP A 213 8.90 25.05 1.93
N GLN A 214 9.05 24.20 0.91
CA GLN A 214 8.05 24.03 -0.15
C GLN A 214 6.72 23.48 0.40
N LEU A 215 6.77 22.53 1.33
CA LEU A 215 5.59 21.97 1.99
C LEU A 215 4.86 23.05 2.81
N VAL A 216 5.60 23.83 3.61
CA VAL A 216 5.06 24.96 4.38
C VAL A 216 4.41 25.99 3.47
N GLU A 217 5.07 26.33 2.35
CA GLU A 217 4.55 27.29 1.39
C GLU A 217 3.27 26.76 0.71
N GLN A 218 3.23 25.49 0.28
CA GLN A 218 2.05 24.87 -0.31
C GLN A 218 0.86 24.87 0.67
N GLN A 219 1.11 24.53 1.95
CA GLN A 219 0.06 24.53 2.97
C GLN A 219 -0.44 25.95 3.29
N SER A 220 0.46 26.94 3.28
CA SER A 220 0.10 28.36 3.44
C SER A 220 -0.77 28.87 2.30
N GLN A 221 -0.51 28.43 1.06
CA GLN A 221 -1.31 28.79 -0.12
C GLN A 221 -2.68 28.09 -0.16
N ALA A 222 -2.83 26.91 0.44
CA ALA A 222 -4.09 26.19 0.53
C ALA A 222 -5.12 26.83 1.50
N GLY A 223 -4.79 27.97 2.14
CA GLY A 223 -5.73 28.74 2.97
C GLY A 223 -6.09 28.09 4.31
N GLY A 224 -5.36 27.07 4.73
CA GLY A 224 -5.57 26.38 6.00
C GLY A 224 -4.93 27.11 7.18
N GLU A 225 -5.61 28.12 7.74
CA GLU A 225 -5.16 28.86 8.94
C GLU A 225 -5.15 28.02 10.25
N SER A 226 -5.01 26.69 10.22
CA SER A 226 -5.07 25.86 11.45
C SER A 226 -4.34 24.52 11.41
N SER A 227 -3.44 24.26 10.45
CA SER A 227 -2.47 23.17 10.60
C SER A 227 -1.12 23.80 10.93
N GLU A 228 -0.71 23.74 12.19
CA GLU A 228 0.68 24.02 12.56
C GLU A 228 1.53 22.94 11.87
N VAL A 229 2.31 23.33 10.85
CA VAL A 229 3.31 22.43 10.26
C VAL A 229 4.25 22.00 11.39
N PRO A 230 4.46 20.69 11.62
CA PRO A 230 5.44 20.23 12.61
C PRO A 230 6.81 20.83 12.32
N PRO A 231 7.63 21.13 13.33
CA PRO A 231 8.95 21.70 13.09
C PRO A 231 9.83 20.75 12.26
N PHE A 232 10.75 21.31 11.48
CA PHE A 232 11.62 20.54 10.58
C PHE A 232 12.32 19.35 11.27
N GLU A 233 12.78 19.54 12.51
CA GLU A 233 13.44 18.50 13.32
C GLU A 233 12.56 17.27 13.60
N ASP A 234 11.24 17.45 13.69
CA ASP A 234 10.31 16.34 13.95
C ASP A 234 9.97 15.55 12.67
N VAL A 235 10.19 16.14 11.49
CA VAL A 235 9.83 15.54 10.19
C VAL A 235 11.04 15.22 9.31
N GLN A 236 12.25 15.59 9.73
CA GLN A 236 13.47 15.40 8.96
C GLN A 236 13.65 13.95 8.51
N ASP A 237 13.52 12.99 9.44
CA ASP A 237 13.67 11.56 9.14
C ASP A 237 12.59 11.08 8.17
N GLN A 238 11.34 11.56 8.32
CA GLN A 238 10.25 11.22 7.43
C GLN A 238 10.47 11.77 6.01
N LEU A 239 10.96 13.01 5.88
CA LEU A 239 11.31 13.61 4.59
C LEU A 239 12.48 12.88 3.93
N ALA A 240 13.48 12.45 4.72
CA ALA A 240 14.58 11.64 4.21
C ALA A 240 14.10 10.31 3.65
N GLN A 241 13.27 9.58 4.42
CA GLN A 241 12.67 8.32 3.97
C GLN A 241 11.81 8.51 2.72
N GLN A 242 10.99 9.56 2.68
CA GLN A 242 10.17 9.87 1.51
C GLN A 242 11.03 10.16 0.28
N THR A 243 12.14 10.89 0.44
CA THR A 243 13.04 11.21 -0.66
C THR A 243 13.75 9.96 -1.18
N VAL A 244 14.24 9.10 -0.30
CA VAL A 244 14.84 7.81 -0.68
C VAL A 244 13.83 6.95 -1.43
N ALA A 245 12.60 6.85 -0.92
CA ALA A 245 11.53 6.11 -1.59
C ALA A 245 11.21 6.70 -2.99
N GLN A 246 11.22 8.03 -3.14
CA GLN A 246 11.05 8.66 -4.46
C GLN A 246 12.19 8.31 -5.41
N GLN A 247 13.44 8.38 -4.96
CA GLN A 247 14.60 7.99 -5.75
C GLN A 247 14.52 6.52 -6.18
N GLN A 248 14.16 5.62 -5.26
CA GLN A 248 13.97 4.20 -5.56
C GLN A 248 12.87 3.96 -6.60
N ASN A 249 11.73 4.66 -6.50
CA ASN A 249 10.65 4.54 -7.49
C ASN A 249 11.06 5.07 -8.88
N GLU A 250 11.78 6.20 -8.95
CA GLU A 250 12.30 6.74 -10.21
C GLU A 250 13.34 5.81 -10.84
N ALA A 251 14.23 5.25 -10.02
CA ALA A 251 15.20 4.26 -10.43
C ALA A 251 14.53 2.99 -10.96
N ALA A 252 13.54 2.44 -10.24
CA ALA A 252 12.76 1.28 -10.67
C ALA A 252 12.11 1.53 -12.03
N THR A 253 11.48 2.69 -12.21
CA THR A 253 10.83 3.07 -13.48
C THR A 253 11.84 3.16 -14.63
N THR A 254 13.01 3.75 -14.37
CA THR A 254 14.08 3.88 -15.36
C THR A 254 14.63 2.52 -15.76
N LEU A 255 15.00 1.69 -14.78
CA LEU A 255 15.52 0.34 -15.00
C LEU A 255 14.52 -0.54 -15.73
N ALA A 256 13.25 -0.51 -15.34
CA ALA A 256 12.19 -1.27 -16.01
C ALA A 256 12.01 -0.83 -17.48
N GLY A 257 12.11 0.48 -17.75
CA GLY A 257 12.13 1.01 -19.10
C GLY A 257 13.28 0.47 -19.94
N GLU A 258 14.52 0.48 -19.42
CA GLU A 258 15.70 -0.04 -20.10
C GLU A 258 15.62 -1.55 -20.35
N LEU A 259 15.11 -2.30 -19.36
CA LEU A 259 14.86 -3.74 -19.47
C LEU A 259 13.77 -4.05 -20.49
N ARG A 260 12.70 -3.25 -20.54
CA ARG A 260 11.63 -3.39 -21.53
C ARG A 260 12.11 -3.11 -22.95
N GLU A 261 13.01 -2.15 -23.15
CA GLU A 261 13.60 -1.86 -24.46
C GLU A 261 14.50 -2.99 -24.98
N SER A 262 15.12 -3.76 -24.07
CA SER A 262 16.04 -4.84 -24.40
C SER A 262 15.40 -6.24 -24.38
N GLY A 263 14.30 -6.40 -23.64
CA GLY A 263 13.56 -7.65 -23.50
C GLY A 263 12.48 -7.90 -24.57
N ASP A 264 11.94 -9.12 -24.58
CA ASP A 264 10.79 -9.52 -25.39
C ASP A 264 9.52 -9.46 -24.52
N VAL A 265 8.70 -8.45 -24.75
CA VAL A 265 7.49 -8.17 -23.95
C VAL A 265 6.26 -8.14 -24.86
N THR A 266 5.24 -8.90 -24.48
CA THR A 266 3.92 -8.86 -25.13
C THR A 266 2.83 -8.76 -24.07
N ILE A 267 1.94 -7.76 -24.17
CA ILE A 267 0.74 -7.62 -23.34
C ILE A 267 -0.48 -8.03 -24.18
N ASN A 268 -1.39 -8.83 -23.62
CA ASN A 268 -2.51 -9.47 -24.30
C ASN A 268 -3.91 -8.93 -23.90
N LEU A 269 -3.97 -7.75 -23.26
CA LEU A 269 -5.21 -7.07 -22.88
C LEU A 269 -5.90 -6.33 -24.05
#